data_AF-A0A085ZXB4-F1
#
_entry.id   AF-A0A085ZXB4-F1
#
_cell.length_a   1.000
_cell.length_b   1.000
_cell.length_c   1.000
_cell.angle_alpha   90.00
_cell.angle_beta   90.00
_cell.angle_gamma   90.00
#
_symmetry.space_group_name_H-M   'P 1'
#
loop_
_entity.id
_entity.type
_entity.pdbx_description
1 polymer ?
#
loop_
_entity_poly.entity_id
_entity_poly.type
_entity_poly.pdbx_seq_one_letter_code
_entity_poly.pdbx_strand_id
1 'polypeptide(L)'
;MIASDAGDLLAQISTDGGTSWTTLWTEDDETGFIDDGDGDEDTDLYNQNIVPVQVSLTPYIGQANVKIRFRYIGTDADGVSIDDVKVLAGTLGTSEASSKAKSTSIYPNPTKGEISIKTDKKIKSSTVSDLSGKSVMRSTSEKIDISSLPKGMYLVKVEFADGSATTEKVIKE
;
A
#
# COMPACT_ATOMS: atom_id res chain seq x y z
N MET A 1 5.41 3.79 46.49
CA MET A 1 5.42 5.24 46.09
C MET A 1 5.17 5.21 44.61
N ILE A 2 3.90 5.01 44.24
CA ILE A 2 3.52 4.68 42.87
C ILE A 2 2.29 5.53 42.60
N ALA A 3 2.58 6.82 42.51
CA ALA A 3 1.58 7.85 42.28
C ALA A 3 2.10 8.82 41.20
N SER A 4 3.07 8.37 40.42
CA SER A 4 3.52 9.05 39.23
C SER A 4 3.93 7.96 38.27
N ASP A 5 3.12 7.76 37.23
CA ASP A 5 3.59 7.53 35.88
C ASP A 5 4.97 8.19 35.68
N ALA A 6 6.02 7.41 35.93
CA ALA A 6 7.39 7.89 36.08
C ALA A 6 8.25 7.53 34.88
N GLY A 7 7.69 6.85 33.88
CA GLY A 7 8.39 6.23 32.76
C GLY A 7 7.49 5.96 31.55
N ASP A 8 7.62 6.76 30.49
CA ASP A 8 6.90 6.56 29.23
C ASP A 8 7.78 5.91 28.16
N LEU A 9 7.31 4.85 27.49
CA LEU A 9 7.87 4.43 26.20
C LEU A 9 7.04 4.97 25.03
N LEU A 10 7.70 5.77 24.20
CA LEU A 10 7.10 6.37 23.01
C LEU A 10 7.71 5.80 21.73
N ALA A 11 6.87 5.44 20.77
CA ALA A 11 7.28 5.33 19.37
C ALA A 11 6.93 6.64 18.65
N GLN A 12 7.89 7.23 17.95
CA GLN A 12 7.71 8.53 17.31
C GLN A 12 8.25 8.54 15.89
N ILE A 13 7.65 9.38 15.04
CA ILE A 13 8.01 9.55 13.65
C ILE A 13 8.37 11.00 13.35
N SER A 14 9.34 11.18 12.46
CA SER A 14 9.72 12.46 11.90
C SER A 14 9.66 12.38 10.39
N THR A 15 9.24 13.47 9.75
CA THR A 15 9.16 13.62 8.29
C THR A 15 10.06 14.74 7.77
N ASP A 16 10.91 15.27 8.66
CA ASP A 16 11.85 16.37 8.39
C ASP A 16 13.28 16.02 8.82
N GLY A 17 13.62 14.73 8.75
CA GLY A 17 14.96 14.24 9.06
C GLY A 17 15.32 14.26 10.55
N GLY A 18 14.33 14.34 11.44
CA GLY A 18 14.48 14.28 12.89
C GLY A 18 14.48 15.64 13.59
N THR A 19 14.05 16.70 12.90
CA THR A 19 13.97 18.05 13.46
C THR A 19 12.72 18.19 14.34
N SER A 20 11.58 17.67 13.90
CA SER A 20 10.34 17.56 14.66
C SER A 20 9.86 16.10 14.72
N TRP A 21 9.07 15.79 15.75
CA TRP A 21 8.63 14.43 16.06
C TRP A 21 7.16 14.42 16.45
N THR A 22 6.42 13.47 15.88
CA THR A 22 5.02 13.18 16.20
C THR A 22 4.95 11.82 16.86
N THR A 23 4.17 11.69 17.94
CA THR A 23 3.95 10.40 18.60
C THR A 23 3.04 9.51 17.75
N LEU A 24 3.50 8.28 17.53
CA LEU A 24 2.79 7.23 16.82
C LEU A 24 2.08 6.27 17.77
N TRP A 25 2.68 6.03 18.94
CA TRP A 25 2.23 5.09 19.95
C TRP A 25 2.87 5.45 21.29
N THR A 26 2.13 5.21 22.37
CA THR A 26 2.56 5.33 23.77
C THR A 26 2.15 4.05 24.49
N GLU A 27 2.95 3.63 25.45
CA GLU A 27 2.71 2.42 26.23
C GLU A 27 1.37 2.44 26.97
N ASP A 28 0.98 3.59 27.52
CA ASP A 28 -0.24 3.75 28.34
C ASP A 28 -1.54 3.58 27.55
N ASP A 29 -1.48 3.75 26.23
CA ASP A 29 -2.65 3.60 25.34
C ASP A 29 -2.80 2.14 24.86
N GLU A 30 -1.88 1.24 25.21
CA GLU A 30 -1.87 -0.12 24.69
C GLU A 30 -2.93 -1.01 25.34
N THR A 31 -3.70 -1.70 24.49
CA THR A 31 -4.81 -2.54 24.96
C THR A 31 -4.28 -3.85 25.53
N GLY A 32 -4.47 -4.06 26.84
CA GLY A 32 -4.03 -5.30 27.50
C GLY A 32 -3.38 -5.12 28.86
N PHE A 33 -3.22 -3.87 29.31
CA PHE A 33 -2.97 -3.52 30.70
C PHE A 33 -4.18 -3.99 31.54
N ILE A 34 -3.93 -4.84 32.53
CA ILE A 34 -4.97 -5.29 33.47
C ILE A 34 -4.77 -4.52 34.76
N ASP A 35 -5.71 -3.60 35.02
CA ASP A 35 -5.95 -3.01 36.34
C ASP A 35 -6.54 -4.11 37.23
N ASP A 36 -5.79 -4.52 38.26
CA ASP A 36 -6.25 -5.59 39.17
C ASP A 36 -7.28 -5.08 40.21
N GLY A 37 -7.53 -3.77 40.22
CA GLY A 37 -8.54 -3.09 41.02
C GLY A 37 -8.13 -2.86 42.47
N ASP A 38 -6.86 -3.06 42.84
CA ASP A 38 -6.36 -2.82 44.19
C ASP A 38 -6.00 -1.34 44.46
N GLY A 39 -5.96 -0.52 43.40
CA GLY A 39 -5.64 0.91 43.45
C GLY A 39 -4.14 1.22 43.58
N ASP A 40 -3.28 0.23 43.32
CA ASP A 40 -1.83 0.33 43.22
C ASP A 40 -1.40 0.09 41.76
N GLU A 41 -1.17 1.16 41.00
CA GLU A 41 -0.85 1.09 39.55
C GLU A 41 0.43 0.29 39.23
N ASP A 42 1.20 -0.10 40.25
CA ASP A 42 2.45 -0.87 40.20
C ASP A 42 2.23 -2.39 40.13
N THR A 43 1.06 -2.86 40.56
CA THR A 43 0.69 -4.28 40.51
C THR A 43 0.00 -4.63 39.19
N ASP A 44 -0.38 -3.61 38.43
CA ASP A 44 -0.96 -3.73 37.12
C ASP A 44 0.07 -4.26 36.12
N LEU A 45 -0.29 -5.35 35.46
CA LEU A 45 0.62 -6.07 34.57
C LEU A 45 -0.05 -6.33 33.22
N TYR A 46 0.75 -6.29 32.16
CA TYR A 46 0.35 -6.85 30.89
C TYR A 46 0.11 -8.36 31.04
N ASN A 47 -1.01 -8.87 30.52
CA ASN A 47 -1.30 -10.32 30.58
C ASN A 47 -0.26 -11.19 29.83
N GLN A 48 0.58 -10.57 29.01
CA GLN A 48 1.68 -11.20 28.29
C GLN A 48 3.00 -10.49 28.58
N ASN A 49 4.07 -11.25 28.78
CA ASN A 49 5.42 -10.72 28.97
C ASN A 49 6.00 -9.98 27.74
N ILE A 50 5.29 -9.99 26.60
CA ILE A 50 5.65 -9.30 25.36
C ILE A 50 4.38 -8.77 24.70
N VAL A 51 4.35 -7.47 24.39
CA VAL A 51 3.20 -6.82 23.76
C VAL A 51 3.49 -6.55 22.27
N PRO A 52 2.77 -7.18 21.32
CA PRO A 52 2.98 -6.95 19.89
C PRO A 52 2.32 -5.64 19.44
N VAL A 53 3.14 -4.65 19.10
CA VAL A 53 2.67 -3.33 18.64
C VAL A 53 2.75 -3.23 17.11
N GLN A 54 1.65 -2.83 16.47
CA GLN A 54 1.63 -2.56 15.02
C GLN A 54 1.02 -1.19 14.73
N VAL A 55 1.85 -0.28 14.18
CA VAL A 55 1.41 1.06 13.78
C VAL A 55 1.35 1.17 12.25
N SER A 56 0.24 1.70 11.73
CA SER A 56 0.08 2.01 10.31
C SER A 56 0.88 3.25 9.92
N LEU A 57 1.81 3.10 8.97
CA LEU A 57 2.59 4.21 8.42
C LEU A 57 1.98 4.82 7.14
N THR A 58 0.78 4.39 6.75
CA THR A 58 0.09 4.88 5.53
C THR A 58 0.03 6.41 5.41
N PRO A 59 -0.22 7.20 6.47
CA PRO A 59 -0.23 8.66 6.38
C PRO A 59 1.10 9.30 5.96
N TYR A 60 2.21 8.56 6.06
CA TYR A 60 3.56 9.05 5.81
C TYR A 60 4.12 8.62 4.44
N ILE A 61 3.31 7.96 3.61
CA ILE A 61 3.69 7.57 2.24
C ILE A 61 4.04 8.82 1.42
N GLY A 62 5.17 8.76 0.71
CA GLY A 62 5.64 9.84 -0.17
C GLY A 62 6.31 11.01 0.56
N GLN A 63 6.36 11.00 1.89
CA GLN A 63 7.11 11.98 2.66
C GLN A 63 8.62 11.66 2.60
N ALA A 64 9.45 12.70 2.49
CA ALA A 64 10.90 12.54 2.42
C ALA A 64 11.51 12.47 3.83
N ASN A 65 12.70 11.90 3.96
CA ASN A 65 13.49 11.90 5.19
C ASN A 65 12.75 11.36 6.43
N VAL A 66 11.91 10.34 6.23
CA VAL A 66 11.16 9.72 7.33
C VAL A 66 12.13 9.01 8.29
N LYS A 67 12.02 9.30 9.59
CA LYS A 67 12.76 8.62 10.66
C LYS A 67 11.79 8.13 11.72
N ILE A 68 12.10 6.98 12.31
CA ILE A 68 11.39 6.43 13.46
C ILE A 68 12.37 6.40 14.63
N ARG A 69 11.90 6.75 15.83
CA ARG A 69 12.64 6.56 17.07
C ARG A 69 11.75 5.92 18.13
N PHE A 70 12.40 5.24 19.05
CA PHE A 70 11.83 4.82 20.32
C PHE A 70 12.45 5.68 21.40
N ARG A 71 11.63 6.25 22.27
CA ARG A 71 12.08 7.17 23.31
C ARG A 71 11.46 6.75 24.62
N TYR A 72 12.31 6.28 25.53
CA TYR A 72 11.96 6.13 26.93
C TYR A 72 12.16 7.49 27.64
N ILE A 73 11.20 7.89 28.46
CA ILE A 73 11.23 9.11 29.27
C ILE A 73 10.89 8.71 30.69
N GLY A 74 11.89 8.61 31.57
CA GLY A 74 11.64 8.30 32.96
C GLY A 74 12.43 9.12 33.96
N THR A 75 11.94 9.17 35.19
CA THR A 75 12.59 9.82 36.34
C THR A 75 13.10 8.83 37.39
N ASP A 76 12.83 7.55 37.18
CA ASP A 76 13.29 6.42 37.97
C ASP A 76 14.19 5.49 37.14
N ALA A 77 14.47 4.30 37.67
CA ALA A 77 15.39 3.34 37.07
C ALA A 77 14.62 2.10 36.59
N ASP A 78 13.75 2.29 35.60
CA ASP A 78 13.04 1.20 34.93
C ASP A 78 13.68 0.81 33.58
N GLY A 79 13.39 -0.40 33.11
CA GLY A 79 14.05 -1.05 31.98
C GLY A 79 13.11 -1.34 30.82
N VAL A 80 13.29 -0.64 29.71
CA VAL A 80 12.56 -0.92 28.46
C VAL A 80 13.27 -1.99 27.62
N SER A 81 12.50 -2.96 27.12
CA SER A 81 12.96 -3.94 26.12
C SER A 81 12.14 -3.84 24.85
N ILE A 82 12.82 -3.76 23.70
CA ILE A 82 12.19 -3.75 22.37
C ILE A 82 12.90 -4.83 21.55
N ASP A 83 12.12 -5.69 20.92
CA ASP A 83 12.64 -6.71 20.00
C ASP A 83 11.86 -6.72 18.68
N ASP A 84 12.45 -7.34 17.66
CA ASP A 84 11.77 -7.68 16.41
C ASP A 84 11.21 -6.49 15.59
N VAL A 85 11.82 -5.32 15.72
CA VAL A 85 11.43 -4.10 14.98
C VAL A 85 11.51 -4.32 13.47
N LYS A 86 10.36 -4.29 12.81
CA LYS A 86 10.22 -4.51 11.36
C LYS A 86 9.43 -3.37 10.73
N VAL A 87 9.96 -2.83 9.63
CA VAL A 87 9.22 -1.90 8.75
C VAL A 87 8.73 -2.69 7.55
N LEU A 88 7.43 -2.92 7.48
CA LEU A 88 6.81 -3.65 6.40
C LEU A 88 6.37 -2.68 5.30
N ALA A 89 6.89 -2.85 4.10
CA ALA A 89 6.28 -2.24 2.92
C ALA A 89 5.06 -3.09 2.55
N GLY A 90 3.85 -2.52 2.65
CA GLY A 90 2.69 -3.09 1.97
C GLY A 90 3.07 -3.27 0.50
N THR A 91 2.83 -4.45 -0.06
CA THR A 91 3.02 -4.70 -1.49
C THR A 91 2.33 -3.57 -2.24
N LEU A 92 3.10 -2.77 -2.98
CA LEU A 92 2.57 -1.77 -3.91
C LEU A 92 1.90 -2.53 -5.06
N GLY A 93 0.74 -3.14 -4.78
CA GLY A 93 -0.23 -3.41 -5.81
C GLY A 93 -0.69 -2.04 -6.29
N THR A 94 -0.37 -1.70 -7.53
CA THR A 94 -0.97 -0.52 -8.16
C THR A 94 -2.48 -0.68 -8.03
N SER A 95 -3.16 0.26 -7.38
CA SER A 95 -4.61 0.31 -7.26
C SER A 95 -5.32 0.52 -8.62
N GLU A 96 -4.79 0.00 -9.72
CA GLU A 96 -5.47 -0.09 -11.02
C GLU A 96 -6.51 -1.23 -11.08
N ALA A 97 -6.75 -1.91 -9.96
CA ALA A 97 -7.91 -2.77 -9.79
C ALA A 97 -9.02 -2.12 -8.93
N SER A 98 -9.02 -0.78 -8.78
CA SER A 98 -10.23 -0.11 -8.29
C SER A 98 -11.31 -0.22 -9.37
N SER A 99 -12.21 -1.16 -9.12
CA SER A 99 -13.57 -1.32 -9.61
C SER A 99 -14.36 0.01 -9.73
N LYS A 100 -13.96 0.88 -10.64
CA LYS A 100 -14.93 1.68 -11.40
C LYS A 100 -15.49 0.75 -12.46
N ALA A 101 -16.81 0.68 -12.58
CA ALA A 101 -17.47 -0.04 -13.66
C ALA A 101 -16.72 0.23 -14.98
N LYS A 102 -16.04 -0.80 -15.51
CA LYS A 102 -15.19 -0.68 -16.70
C LYS A 102 -16.08 -0.26 -17.86
N SER A 103 -16.12 1.03 -18.19
CA SER A 103 -16.81 1.52 -19.37
C SER A 103 -16.11 1.09 -20.66
N THR A 104 -14.86 0.61 -20.53
CA THR A 104 -14.07 0.03 -21.62
C THR A 104 -13.70 -1.43 -21.34
N SER A 105 -13.98 -2.34 -22.27
CA SER A 105 -13.57 -3.74 -22.20
C SER A 105 -13.09 -4.26 -23.55
N ILE A 106 -12.22 -5.28 -23.55
CA ILE A 106 -11.65 -5.89 -24.77
C ILE A 106 -12.08 -7.35 -24.86
N TYR A 107 -12.65 -7.75 -26.01
CA TYR A 107 -13.21 -9.08 -26.22
C TYR A 107 -13.04 -9.55 -27.69
N PRO A 108 -13.03 -10.87 -27.95
CA PRO A 108 -12.92 -11.93 -26.96
C PRO A 108 -11.55 -11.93 -26.28
N ASN A 109 -11.50 -12.38 -25.04
CA ASN A 109 -10.26 -12.64 -24.31
C ASN A 109 -10.49 -13.89 -23.45
N PRO A 110 -9.82 -15.03 -23.74
CA PRO A 110 -8.81 -15.24 -24.78
C PRO A 110 -9.30 -15.07 -26.23
N THR A 111 -8.38 -14.81 -27.17
CA THR A 111 -8.68 -14.61 -28.61
C THR A 111 -7.82 -15.50 -29.51
N LYS A 112 -8.31 -15.80 -30.71
CA LYS A 112 -7.54 -16.43 -31.79
C LYS A 112 -6.84 -15.42 -32.71
N GLY A 113 -7.14 -14.13 -32.57
CA GLY A 113 -6.54 -13.09 -33.40
C GLY A 113 -7.30 -11.77 -33.38
N GLU A 114 -8.61 -11.77 -33.62
CA GLU A 114 -9.38 -10.53 -33.65
C GLU A 114 -9.84 -10.14 -32.24
N ILE A 115 -9.66 -8.87 -31.89
CA ILE A 115 -10.19 -8.27 -30.66
C ILE A 115 -10.97 -7.00 -30.97
N SER A 116 -11.99 -6.73 -30.17
CA SER A 116 -12.85 -5.56 -30.23
C SER A 116 -12.83 -4.83 -28.90
N ILE A 117 -12.77 -3.51 -28.95
CA ILE A 117 -12.80 -2.61 -27.79
C ILE A 117 -14.23 -2.10 -27.64
N LYS A 118 -14.96 -2.56 -26.61
CA LYS A 118 -16.25 -1.98 -26.22
C LYS A 118 -15.97 -0.74 -25.40
N THR A 119 -16.41 0.43 -25.83
CA THR A 119 -16.28 1.66 -25.03
C THR A 119 -17.34 2.69 -25.41
N ASP A 120 -17.68 3.57 -24.47
CA ASP A 120 -18.49 4.77 -24.68
C ASP A 120 -17.67 6.00 -25.12
N LYS A 121 -16.35 5.90 -25.07
CA LYS A 121 -15.42 7.00 -25.39
C LYS A 121 -14.88 6.89 -26.81
N LYS A 122 -14.68 8.05 -27.45
CA LYS A 122 -14.01 8.11 -28.76
C LYS A 122 -12.54 7.71 -28.61
N ILE A 123 -12.14 6.63 -29.27
CA ILE A 123 -10.75 6.16 -29.32
C ILE A 123 -9.91 7.14 -30.13
N LYS A 124 -8.78 7.56 -29.57
CA LYS A 124 -7.73 8.32 -30.25
C LYS A 124 -6.70 7.38 -30.87
N SER A 125 -6.22 6.40 -30.08
CA SER A 125 -5.29 5.37 -30.54
C SER A 125 -5.25 4.19 -29.58
N SER A 126 -4.95 3.02 -30.11
CA SER A 126 -4.73 1.78 -29.39
C SER A 126 -3.34 1.25 -29.71
N THR A 127 -2.59 0.86 -28.68
CA THR A 127 -1.24 0.30 -28.80
C THR A 127 -1.21 -1.09 -28.18
N VAL A 128 -0.79 -2.08 -28.95
CA VAL A 128 -0.53 -3.44 -28.47
C VAL A 128 0.97 -3.56 -28.19
N SER A 129 1.30 -4.05 -27.00
CA SER A 129 2.68 -4.30 -26.58
C SER A 129 2.84 -5.71 -26.03
N ASP A 130 4.03 -6.28 -26.20
CA ASP A 130 4.39 -7.52 -25.52
C ASP A 130 4.72 -7.27 -24.03
N LEU A 131 5.01 -8.33 -23.28
CA LEU A 131 5.35 -8.24 -21.85
C LEU A 131 6.66 -7.52 -21.56
N SER A 132 7.53 -7.32 -22.57
CA SER A 132 8.74 -6.50 -22.42
C SER A 132 8.46 -5.00 -22.58
N GLY A 133 7.22 -4.63 -22.88
CA GLY A 133 6.82 -3.24 -23.13
C GLY A 133 7.10 -2.77 -24.56
N LYS A 134 7.57 -3.66 -25.45
CA LYS A 134 7.80 -3.32 -26.84
C LYS A 134 6.45 -3.22 -27.55
N SER A 135 6.19 -2.06 -28.16
CA SER A 135 5.04 -1.86 -29.03
C SER A 135 5.18 -2.73 -30.29
N VAL A 136 4.22 -3.63 -30.48
CA VAL A 136 4.18 -4.57 -31.62
C VAL A 136 3.13 -4.16 -32.66
N MET A 137 2.14 -3.38 -32.26
CA MET A 137 1.10 -2.88 -33.16
C MET A 137 0.49 -1.57 -32.64
N ARG A 138 0.03 -0.74 -33.57
CA ARG A 138 -0.82 0.43 -33.29
C ARG A 138 -2.02 0.43 -34.22
N SER A 139 -3.17 0.85 -33.70
CA SER A 139 -4.43 0.98 -34.44
C SER A 139 -5.19 2.19 -33.92
N THR A 140 -6.09 2.74 -34.73
CA THR A 140 -7.07 3.76 -34.29
C THR A 140 -8.50 3.21 -34.35
N SER A 141 -8.65 1.94 -34.70
CA SER A 141 -9.93 1.24 -34.85
C SER A 141 -10.32 0.55 -33.55
N GLU A 142 -11.63 0.42 -33.31
CA GLU A 142 -12.21 -0.40 -32.24
C GLU A 142 -11.93 -1.89 -32.45
N LYS A 143 -11.74 -2.32 -33.70
CA LYS A 143 -11.33 -3.67 -34.08
C LYS A 143 -9.84 -3.71 -34.36
N ILE A 144 -9.14 -4.65 -33.75
CA ILE A 144 -7.70 -4.87 -33.92
C ILE A 144 -7.50 -6.35 -34.25
N ASP A 145 -6.82 -6.62 -35.37
CA ASP A 145 -6.42 -7.97 -35.74
C ASP A 145 -4.99 -8.22 -35.28
N ILE A 146 -4.83 -9.05 -34.26
CA ILE A 146 -3.55 -9.52 -33.74
C ILE A 146 -3.23 -10.96 -34.17
N SER A 147 -3.94 -11.52 -35.16
CA SER A 147 -3.77 -12.92 -35.63
C SER A 147 -2.34 -13.27 -36.03
N SER A 148 -1.62 -12.30 -36.60
CA SER A 148 -0.22 -12.42 -37.03
C SER A 148 0.80 -12.49 -35.88
N LEU A 149 0.40 -12.11 -34.65
CA LEU A 149 1.29 -12.16 -33.50
C LEU A 149 1.44 -13.60 -32.97
N PRO A 150 2.58 -13.98 -32.37
CA PRO A 150 2.71 -15.27 -31.69
C PRO A 150 1.69 -15.46 -30.57
N LYS A 151 1.41 -16.71 -30.21
CA LYS A 151 0.61 -17.03 -29.02
C LYS A 151 1.30 -16.47 -27.78
N GLY A 152 0.55 -15.87 -26.88
CA GLY A 152 1.12 -15.21 -25.71
C GLY A 152 0.23 -14.15 -25.10
N MET A 153 0.77 -13.46 -24.08
CA MET A 153 0.10 -12.36 -23.40
C MET A 153 0.55 -11.02 -23.99
N TYR A 154 -0.41 -10.12 -24.15
CA TYR A 154 -0.21 -8.77 -24.66
C TYR A 154 -0.92 -7.75 -23.77
N LEU A 155 -0.39 -6.53 -23.74
CA LEU A 155 -1.04 -5.37 -23.13
C LEU A 155 -1.58 -4.48 -24.23
N VAL A 156 -2.87 -4.15 -24.15
CA VAL A 156 -3.53 -3.24 -25.07
C VAL A 156 -3.85 -1.95 -24.33
N LYS A 157 -3.09 -0.89 -24.64
CA LYS A 157 -3.33 0.46 -24.13
C LYS A 157 -4.24 1.21 -25.10
N VAL A 158 -5.37 1.70 -24.63
CA VAL A 158 -6.31 2.53 -25.40
C VAL A 158 -6.25 3.95 -24.85
N GLU A 159 -5.90 4.90 -25.70
CA GLU A 159 -5.94 6.34 -25.43
C GLU A 159 -7.18 6.93 -26.08
N PHE A 160 -7.90 7.78 -25.33
CA PHE A 160 -9.15 8.39 -25.77
C PHE A 160 -8.94 9.85 -26.16
N ALA A 161 -9.90 10.40 -26.92
CA ALA A 161 -9.85 11.78 -27.38
C ALA A 161 -9.93 12.80 -26.24
N ASP A 162 -10.49 12.43 -25.09
CA ASP A 162 -10.56 13.24 -23.86
C ASP A 162 -9.23 13.29 -23.08
N GLY A 163 -8.20 12.59 -23.56
CA GLY A 163 -6.88 12.50 -22.92
C GLY A 163 -6.74 11.40 -21.87
N SER A 164 -7.83 10.71 -21.50
CA SER A 164 -7.76 9.54 -20.63
C SER A 164 -7.21 8.31 -21.37
N ALA A 165 -6.71 7.33 -20.63
CA ALA A 165 -6.24 6.07 -21.18
C ALA A 165 -6.60 4.90 -20.26
N THR A 166 -6.71 3.71 -20.83
CA THR A 166 -6.88 2.44 -20.10
C THR A 166 -5.96 1.38 -20.68
N THR A 167 -5.53 0.43 -19.87
CA THR A 167 -4.71 -0.70 -20.32
C THR A 167 -5.36 -2.01 -19.90
N GLU A 168 -5.56 -2.92 -20.85
CA GLU A 168 -6.15 -4.24 -20.61
C GLU A 168 -5.20 -5.34 -21.07
N LYS A 169 -5.17 -6.45 -20.32
CA LYS A 169 -4.38 -7.64 -20.64
C LYS A 169 -5.19 -8.57 -21.55
N VAL A 170 -4.60 -8.99 -22.67
CA VAL A 170 -5.20 -9.91 -23.64
C VAL A 170 -4.35 -11.17 -23.79
N ILE A 171 -4.99 -12.33 -23.88
CA ILE A 171 -4.36 -13.63 -24.09
C ILE A 171 -4.68 -14.09 -25.52
N LYS A 172 -3.65 -14.33 -26.33
CA LYS A 172 -3.76 -14.91 -27.68
C LYS A 172 -3.41 -16.39 -27.66
N GLU A 173 -4.33 -17.22 -28.14
CA GLU A 173 -4.20 -18.67 -28.26
C GLU A 173 -3.86 -19.16 -29.67
#